data_AF-A0A0M3JK21-F1
#
_entry.id   AF-A0A0M3JK21-F1
#
_cell.length_a   1.000
_cell.length_b   1.000
_cell.length_c   1.000
_cell.angle_alpha   90.00
_cell.angle_beta   90.00
_cell.angle_gamma   90.00
#
_symmetry.space_group_name_H-M   'P 1'
#
loop_
_entity.id
_entity.type
_entity.pdbx_description
1 polymer ?
#
loop_
_entity_poly.entity_id
_entity_poly.type
_entity_poly.pdbx_seq_one_letter_code
_entity_poly.pdbx_strand_id
1 'polypeptide(L)'
;LVYGPLMNGLTSVMFEGIPTYPTPSRMWEIVEKYKVTTLYTAPTAIRSLMAQGDEHVLGTDRSSLRILGSVGEPINPAAWRWFH
;
A
#
# COMPACT_ATOMS: atom_id res chain seq x y z
N LEU A 1 4.45 5.76 11.11
CA LEU A 1 4.98 7.01 10.54
C LEU A 1 4.10 8.17 11.04
N VAL A 2 4.44 8.78 12.18
CA VAL A 2 3.56 9.79 12.82
C VAL A 2 4.07 11.21 12.58
N TYR A 3 5.34 11.48 12.90
CA TYR A 3 5.86 12.85 12.88
C TYR A 3 5.98 13.46 11.48
N GLY A 4 6.50 12.71 10.49
CA GLY A 4 6.74 13.24 9.15
C GLY A 4 5.50 13.89 8.52
N PRO A 5 4.38 13.15 8.35
CA PRO A 5 3.16 13.73 7.80
C PRO A 5 2.59 14.87 8.64
N LEU A 6 2.50 14.70 9.98
CA LEU A 6 1.87 15.67 10.85
C LEU A 6 2.63 17.00 10.94
N MET A 7 3.96 16.97 10.95
CA MET A 7 4.80 18.18 10.93
C MET A 7 4.64 18.98 9.63
N ASN A 8 4.28 18.31 8.53
CA ASN A 8 4.04 18.94 7.23
C ASN A 8 2.57 19.34 7.02
N GLY A 9 1.72 19.24 8.05
CA GLY A 9 0.29 19.54 7.94
C GLY A 9 -0.47 18.56 7.04
N LEU A 10 0.09 17.37 6.80
CA LEU A 10 -0.52 16.34 5.96
C LEU A 10 -1.40 15.39 6.78
N THR A 11 -2.40 14.81 6.13
CA THR A 11 -3.24 13.76 6.72
C THR A 11 -2.50 12.43 6.69
N SER A 12 -2.43 11.74 7.83
CA SER A 12 -1.90 10.38 7.94
C SER A 12 -3.02 9.37 8.15
N VAL A 13 -2.99 8.26 7.42
CA VAL A 13 -3.90 7.13 7.65
C VAL A 13 -3.26 6.16 8.64
N MET A 14 -3.94 5.93 9.76
CA MET A 14 -3.57 4.87 10.70
C MET A 14 -4.34 3.61 10.33
N PHE A 15 -3.62 2.57 9.94
CA PHE A 15 -4.18 1.27 9.62
C PHE A 15 -3.84 0.27 10.72
N GLU A 16 -4.87 -0.33 11.29
CA GLU A 16 -4.76 -1.43 12.26
C GLU A 16 -5.37 -2.68 11.64
N GLY A 17 -4.58 -3.75 11.55
CA GLY A 17 -4.98 -5.00 10.92
C GLY A 17 -3.88 -5.57 10.03
N ILE A 18 -4.24 -6.58 9.24
CA ILE A 18 -3.34 -7.21 8.25
C ILE A 18 -3.83 -6.88 6.83
N PRO A 19 -2.92 -6.77 5.84
CA PRO A 19 -3.29 -6.41 4.46
C PRO A 19 -4.25 -7.40 3.77
N THR A 20 -4.40 -8.61 4.32
CA THR A 20 -5.15 -9.73 3.74
C THR A 20 -6.51 -9.99 4.39
N TYR A 21 -6.90 -9.24 5.42
CA TYR A 21 -8.16 -9.43 6.12
C TYR A 21 -9.04 -8.16 6.06
N PRO A 22 -10.34 -8.26 5.79
CA PRO A 22 -11.12 -9.48 5.50
C PRO A 22 -10.84 -10.11 4.12
N THR A 23 -10.24 -9.35 3.20
CA THR A 23 -9.82 -9.80 1.87
C THR A 23 -8.44 -9.22 1.53
N PRO A 24 -7.68 -9.82 0.59
CA PRO A 24 -6.43 -9.23 0.07
C PRO A 24 -6.61 -7.89 -0.66
N SER A 25 -7.86 -7.49 -0.95
CA SER A 25 -8.20 -6.17 -1.49
C SER A 25 -8.11 -5.06 -0.45
N ARG A 26 -8.07 -5.38 0.86
CA ARG A 26 -8.26 -4.42 1.95
C ARG A 26 -7.34 -3.21 1.87
N MET A 27 -6.06 -3.42 1.55
CA MET A 27 -5.09 -2.33 1.46
C MET A 27 -5.45 -1.35 0.33
N TRP A 28 -5.96 -1.87 -0.78
CA TRP A 28 -6.33 -1.08 -1.96
C TRP A 28 -7.69 -0.41 -1.81
N GLU A 29 -8.65 -1.06 -1.14
CA GLU A 29 -9.92 -0.44 -0.75
C GLU A 29 -9.72 0.80 0.13
N ILE A 30 -8.71 0.78 1.02
CA ILE A 30 -8.37 1.93 1.86
C ILE A 30 -7.82 3.07 1.00
N VAL A 31 -6.98 2.75 0.01
CA VAL A 31 -6.45 3.72 -0.95
C VAL A 31 -7.60 4.38 -1.71
N GLU A 32 -8.52 3.59 -2.26
CA GLU A 32 -9.69 4.08 -2.99
C GLU A 32 -10.59 4.94 -2.10
N LYS A 33 -10.96 4.43 -0.92
CA LYS A 33 -11.89 5.10 0.00
C LYS A 33 -11.39 6.46 0.47
N TYR A 34 -10.11 6.55 0.84
CA TYR A 34 -9.53 7.79 1.39
C TYR A 34 -8.74 8.59 0.36
N LYS A 35 -8.72 8.15 -0.92
CA LYS A 35 -7.94 8.74 -2.01
C LYS A 35 -6.49 8.99 -1.60
N VAL A 36 -5.86 7.95 -1.04
CA VAL A 36 -4.49 8.02 -0.52
C VAL A 36 -3.53 8.38 -1.66
N THR A 37 -2.64 9.33 -1.41
CA THR A 37 -1.70 9.82 -2.44
C THR A 37 -0.31 9.22 -2.34
N THR A 38 0.07 8.72 -1.17
CA THR A 38 1.37 8.10 -0.92
C THR A 38 1.16 6.81 -0.15
N LEU A 39 1.61 5.68 -0.72
CA LEU A 39 1.57 4.37 -0.06
C LEU A 39 2.97 4.00 0.39
N TYR A 40 3.15 3.74 1.68
CA TYR A 40 4.44 3.37 2.27
C TYR A 40 4.30 2.05 3.02
N THR A 41 4.98 0.99 2.55
CA THR A 41 4.81 -0.37 3.08
C THR A 41 6.11 -1.18 3.03
N ALA A 42 6.14 -2.34 3.67
CA ALA A 42 7.29 -3.23 3.66
C ALA A 42 7.29 -4.16 2.43
N PRO A 43 8.46 -4.54 1.87
CA PRO A 43 8.55 -5.54 0.80
C PRO A 43 7.85 -6.86 1.14
N THR A 44 7.86 -7.27 2.42
CA THR A 44 7.16 -8.48 2.89
C THR A 44 5.66 -8.40 2.66
N ALA A 45 5.04 -7.25 2.90
CA ALA A 45 3.62 -7.04 2.62
C ALA A 45 3.34 -7.04 1.10
N ILE A 46 4.21 -6.41 0.30
CA ILE A 46 4.11 -6.42 -1.17
C ILE A 46 4.17 -7.86 -1.70
N ARG A 47 5.13 -8.66 -1.25
CA ARG A 47 5.25 -10.08 -1.63
C ARG A 47 4.03 -10.89 -1.21
N SER A 48 3.51 -10.64 -0.01
CA SER A 48 2.30 -11.31 0.48
C SER A 48 1.08 -10.99 -0.38
N LEU A 49 0.94 -9.74 -0.84
CA LEU A 49 -0.17 -9.33 -1.70
C LEU A 49 0.00 -9.88 -3.12
N MET A 50 1.21 -9.84 -3.66
CA MET A 50 1.54 -10.42 -4.97
C MET A 50 1.22 -11.92 -5.02
N ALA A 51 1.41 -12.65 -3.93
CA ALA A 51 1.07 -14.07 -3.83
C ALA A 51 -0.44 -14.37 -3.84
N GLN A 52 -1.29 -13.38 -3.55
CA GLN A 52 -2.75 -13.51 -3.56
C GLN A 52 -3.37 -13.25 -4.95
N GLY A 53 -2.56 -12.85 -5.94
CA GLY A 53 -3.00 -12.59 -7.30
C GLY A 53 -3.44 -11.14 -7.56
N ASP A 54 -3.50 -10.80 -8.85
CA ASP A 54 -3.69 -9.41 -9.31
C ASP A 54 -5.15 -8.95 -9.24
N GLU A 55 -6.10 -9.88 -9.16
CA GLU A 55 -7.55 -9.59 -9.16
C GLU A 55 -7.94 -8.63 -8.03
N HIS A 56 -7.34 -8.79 -6.85
CA HIS A 56 -7.60 -7.98 -5.67
C HIS A 56 -7.12 -6.54 -5.80
N VAL A 57 -6.14 -6.33 -6.68
CA VAL A 57 -5.52 -5.02 -6.94
C VAL A 57 -6.24 -4.33 -8.10
N LEU A 58 -6.54 -5.07 -9.17
CA LEU A 58 -7.20 -4.58 -10.37
C LEU A 58 -8.68 -4.21 -10.14
N GLY A 59 -9.32 -4.79 -9.11
CA GLY A 59 -10.70 -4.48 -8.74
C GLY A 59 -10.93 -3.16 -8.00
N THR A 60 -9.90 -2.33 -7.79
CA THR A 60 -9.98 -1.09 -7.01
C THR A 60 -9.37 0.10 -7.75
N ASP A 61 -9.94 1.31 -7.60
CA ASP A 61 -9.37 2.53 -8.14
C ASP A 61 -8.18 3.04 -7.30
N ARG A 62 -7.02 3.10 -7.95
CA ARG A 62 -5.73 3.48 -7.36
C ARG A 62 -5.15 4.73 -8.02
N SER A 63 -5.91 5.42 -8.87
CA SER A 63 -5.49 6.61 -9.62
C SER A 63 -5.04 7.78 -8.74
N SER A 64 -5.45 7.78 -7.46
CA SER A 64 -5.02 8.79 -6.48
C SER A 64 -3.56 8.64 -6.03
N LEU A 65 -2.97 7.45 -6.17
CA LEU A 65 -1.59 7.18 -5.78
C LEU A 65 -0.61 7.90 -6.71
N ARG A 66 0.34 8.61 -6.10
CA ARG A 66 1.43 9.32 -6.79
C ARG A 66 2.79 8.79 -6.42
N ILE A 67 2.96 8.36 -5.17
CA ILE A 67 4.24 7.90 -4.65
C ILE A 67 4.04 6.54 -3.99
N LEU A 68 4.88 5.58 -4.40
CA LEU A 68 4.94 4.24 -3.86
C LEU A 68 6.31 4.05 -3.21
N GLY A 69 6.33 3.84 -1.89
CA GLY A 69 7.57 3.66 -1.14
C GLY A 69 7.62 2.29 -0.46
N SER A 70 8.82 1.73 -0.47
CA SER A 70 9.13 0.45 0.16
C SER A 70 10.23 0.63 1.21
N VAL A 71 10.09 0.02 2.39
CA VAL A 71 11.04 0.17 3.51
C VAL A 71 11.25 -1.10 4.31
N GLY A 72 12.40 -1.21 4.95
CA GLY A 72 12.71 -2.22 5.96
C GLY A 72 13.67 -3.28 5.45
N GLU A 73 13.43 -3.79 4.25
CA GLU A 73 14.25 -4.85 3.63
C GLU A 73 14.55 -4.53 2.16
N PRO A 74 15.55 -5.18 1.54
CA PRO A 74 15.75 -5.13 0.09
C PRO A 74 14.52 -5.67 -0.66
N ILE A 75 14.07 -4.93 -1.66
CA ILE A 75 12.98 -5.35 -2.55
C ILE A 75 13.54 -6.14 -3.75
N ASN A 76 12.89 -7.26 -4.07
CA ASN A 76 13.21 -8.05 -5.26
C ASN A 76 12.75 -7.29 -6.52
N PRO A 77 13.51 -7.30 -7.63
CA PRO A 77 13.10 -6.70 -8.91
C PRO A 77 11.71 -7.12 -9.41
N ALA A 78 11.30 -8.38 -9.22
CA ALA A 78 9.97 -8.86 -9.60
C ALA A 78 8.86 -8.21 -8.76
N ALA A 79 9.06 -8.12 -7.44
CA ALA A 79 8.11 -7.45 -6.55
C ALA A 79 8.05 -5.94 -6.82
N TRP A 80 9.17 -5.31 -7.20
CA TRP A 80 9.18 -3.91 -7.62
C TRP A 80 8.37 -3.67 -8.89
N ARG A 81 8.54 -4.51 -9.92
CA ARG A 81 7.77 -4.42 -11.17
C ARG A 81 6.28 -4.67 -11.00
N TRP A 82 5.90 -5.47 -10.01
CA TRP A 82 4.50 -5.68 -9.68
C TRP A 82 3.91 -4.49 -8.90
N PHE A 83 4.73 -3.85 -8.06
CA PHE A 83 4.30 -2.73 -7.24
C PHE A 83 4.16 -1.43 -8.02
N HIS A 84 5.02 -1.20 -9.02
CA HIS A 84 5.06 0.00 -9.86
C HIS A 84 4.23 -0.17 -11.14
#